data_AF-A0AAP0FBU3-F1
#
_entry.id   AF-A0AAP0FBU3-F1
#
_cell.length_a   1.000
_cell.length_b   1.000
_cell.length_c   1.000
_cell.angle_alpha   90.00
_cell.angle_beta   90.00
_cell.angle_gamma   90.00
#
_symmetry.space_group_name_H-M   'P 1'
#
loop_
_entity.id
_entity.type
_entity.pdbx_description
1 polymer ?
#
loop_
_entity_poly.entity_id
_entity_poly.type
_entity_poly.pdbx_seq_one_letter_code
_entity_poly.pdbx_strand_id
1 'polypeptide(L)'
;MTDDNVSLITLNKPLRCIVKLGGAAVTCKHEIEKINEENLGILSMQLSQAIMASDFSKNVPGMDWSKRPGVSEISFPLDDFREQSLLESSNFIVVHGAGSFGHFQASRSGVHKGGLQLIPIVKAGFVATRISVTSLNLEIVRALAREGIPSVGMSPFASGWSTCQRNLASADISQVAMAINSGFVPVLHGDAVLDNVQGCTILSGDVIIRHLAELLKPDYVVFLTDVLGVYDRPPTDPAAVLLREIAVDEDGNWSIVKPVLQNNSKQVEITVAAHDTTGGMVTKIAEAALIAKLGIDVYIVKAATDHSLRALKGEIKTEIPDDWLGTVIKSSPS
;
A
#
# COMPACT_ATOMS: atom_id res chain seq x y z
N MET A 1 2.31 35.56 10.15
CA MET A 1 3.30 35.45 11.24
C MET A 1 3.48 33.96 11.46
N THR A 2 4.26 33.32 10.58
CA THR A 2 5.68 32.92 10.80
C THR A 2 5.74 31.86 11.91
N ASP A 3 6.07 30.60 11.68
CA ASP A 3 7.14 30.08 10.82
C ASP A 3 6.92 28.60 10.50
N ASP A 4 7.48 28.20 9.35
CA ASP A 4 7.80 26.84 8.97
C ASP A 4 8.58 26.12 10.08
N ASN A 5 7.91 25.22 10.79
CA ASN A 5 8.56 24.11 11.47
C ASN A 5 8.17 22.82 10.75
N VAL A 6 8.39 22.76 9.44
CA VAL A 6 8.66 21.47 8.82
C VAL A 6 10.06 21.10 9.30
N SER A 7 10.16 20.49 10.48
CA SER A 7 11.38 19.80 10.86
C SER A 7 11.72 18.87 9.70
N LEU A 8 12.82 19.14 8.99
CA LEU A 8 13.29 18.33 7.87
C LEU A 8 13.38 16.88 8.34
N ILE A 9 12.43 16.07 7.89
CA ILE A 9 12.32 14.66 8.28
C ILE A 9 13.47 13.95 7.58
N THR A 10 14.55 13.77 8.32
CA THR A 10 15.81 13.25 7.77
C THR A 10 15.87 11.74 8.02
N LEU A 11 15.90 10.96 6.94
CA LEU A 11 16.20 9.53 7.02
C LEU A 11 17.72 9.34 6.96
N ASN A 12 18.25 8.43 7.78
CA ASN A 12 19.68 8.10 7.82
C ASN A 12 20.16 7.40 6.53
N LYS A 13 19.24 6.74 5.82
CA LYS A 13 19.44 6.10 4.52
C LYS A 13 18.23 6.41 3.63
N PRO A 14 18.41 6.53 2.30
CA PRO A 14 17.30 6.78 1.39
C PRO A 14 16.24 5.66 1.50
N LEU A 15 14.98 6.04 1.31
CA LEU A 15 13.88 5.08 1.28
C LEU A 15 13.87 4.40 -0.09
N ARG A 16 13.98 3.08 -0.14
CA ARG A 16 14.04 2.37 -1.44
C ARG A 16 12.64 2.21 -2.03
N CYS A 17 11.67 1.79 -1.24
CA CYS A 17 10.34 1.49 -1.75
C CYS A 17 9.24 1.79 -0.73
N ILE A 18 8.11 2.31 -1.21
CA ILE A 18 6.84 2.19 -0.51
C ILE A 18 5.97 1.22 -1.28
N VAL A 19 5.49 0.18 -0.59
CA VAL A 19 4.62 -0.85 -1.17
C VAL A 19 3.23 -0.73 -0.60
N LYS A 20 2.23 -0.75 -1.46
CA LYS A 20 0.83 -0.92 -1.11
C LYS A 20 0.36 -2.35 -1.34
N LEU A 21 -0.06 -3.04 -0.28
CA LEU A 21 -0.81 -4.30 -0.35
C LEU A 21 -2.29 -3.97 -0.56
N GLY A 22 -2.81 -4.19 -1.77
CA GLY A 22 -4.22 -4.01 -2.07
C GLY A 22 -5.10 -4.90 -1.18
N GLY A 23 -6.20 -4.36 -0.66
CA GLY A 23 -7.09 -5.12 0.23
C GLY A 23 -7.59 -6.43 -0.42
N ALA A 24 -7.93 -6.41 -1.71
CA ALA A 24 -8.33 -7.60 -2.46
C ALA A 24 -7.17 -8.57 -2.76
N ALA A 25 -5.92 -8.12 -2.64
CA ALA A 25 -4.75 -8.98 -2.81
C ALA A 25 -4.46 -9.82 -1.56
N VAL A 26 -4.77 -9.30 -0.37
CA VAL A 26 -4.47 -9.95 0.93
C VAL A 26 -5.71 -10.45 1.68
N THR A 27 -6.92 -10.17 1.17
CA THR A 27 -8.18 -10.62 1.78
C THR A 27 -9.13 -11.23 0.75
N CYS A 28 -10.02 -12.11 1.19
CA CYS A 28 -11.06 -12.69 0.35
C CYS A 28 -12.24 -11.70 0.22
N LYS A 29 -12.42 -11.12 -0.97
CA LYS A 29 -13.40 -10.04 -1.23
C LYS A 29 -14.84 -10.38 -0.84
N HIS A 30 -15.23 -11.65 -0.88
CA HIS A 30 -16.59 -12.12 -0.65
C HIS A 30 -16.83 -12.68 0.76
N GLU A 31 -15.79 -12.75 1.59
CA GLU A 31 -15.87 -13.28 2.94
C GLU A 31 -15.42 -12.22 3.94
N ILE A 32 -16.33 -11.83 4.84
CA ILE A 32 -16.06 -10.82 5.86
C ILE A 32 -14.88 -11.26 6.74
N GLU A 33 -13.92 -10.36 6.93
CA GLU A 33 -12.77 -10.58 7.82
C GLU A 33 -11.98 -11.86 7.53
N LYS A 34 -11.88 -12.22 6.24
CA LYS A 34 -11.12 -13.38 5.78
C LYS A 34 -9.84 -12.97 5.05
N ILE A 35 -8.71 -13.43 5.56
CA ILE A 35 -7.39 -13.26 4.94
C ILE A 35 -7.21 -14.31 3.84
N ASN A 36 -6.55 -13.91 2.75
CA ASN A 36 -5.99 -14.84 1.79
C ASN A 36 -4.58 -15.24 2.26
N GLU A 37 -4.51 -16.32 3.05
CA GLU A 37 -3.27 -16.77 3.70
C GLU A 37 -2.19 -17.17 2.69
N GLU A 38 -2.58 -17.77 1.57
CA GLU A 38 -1.65 -18.17 0.50
C GLU A 38 -0.96 -16.95 -0.10
N ASN A 39 -1.75 -15.95 -0.52
CA ASN A 39 -1.18 -14.71 -1.05
C ASN A 39 -0.36 -13.98 0.00
N LEU A 40 -0.83 -13.89 1.25
CA LEU A 40 -0.10 -13.20 2.31
C LEU A 40 1.25 -13.87 2.61
N GLY A 41 1.31 -15.21 2.61
CA GLY A 41 2.56 -15.95 2.77
C GLY A 41 3.55 -15.68 1.65
N ILE A 42 3.11 -15.79 0.39
CA ILE A 42 3.97 -15.52 -0.77
C ILE A 42 4.48 -14.07 -0.76
N LEU A 43 3.60 -13.11 -0.47
CA LEU A 43 3.96 -11.70 -0.41
C LEU A 43 4.96 -11.40 0.72
N SER A 44 4.79 -12.02 1.89
CA SER A 44 5.72 -11.84 3.01
C SER A 44 7.11 -12.35 2.65
N MET A 45 7.19 -13.52 2.01
CA MET A 45 8.45 -14.08 1.50
C MET A 45 9.08 -13.17 0.44
N GLN A 46 8.29 -12.69 -0.54
CA GLN A 46 8.78 -11.78 -1.59
C GLN A 46 9.29 -10.45 -1.04
N LEU A 47 8.62 -9.89 -0.02
CA LEU A 47 9.07 -8.69 0.66
C LEU A 47 10.37 -8.92 1.41
N SER A 48 10.50 -10.05 2.11
CA SER A 48 11.74 -10.42 2.80
C SER A 48 12.90 -10.51 1.81
N GLN A 49 12.71 -11.17 0.68
CA GLN A 49 13.69 -11.26 -0.42
C GLN A 49 14.06 -9.90 -1.04
N ALA A 50 13.13 -8.94 -1.08
CA ALA A 50 13.38 -7.61 -1.64
C ALA A 50 14.10 -6.68 -0.65
N ILE A 51 13.78 -6.79 0.64
CA ILE A 51 14.34 -5.98 1.73
C ILE A 51 15.75 -6.43 2.08
N MET A 52 15.99 -7.75 2.10
CA MET A 52 17.28 -8.34 2.43
C MET A 52 18.10 -8.49 1.14
N ALA A 53 19.13 -7.65 0.96
CA ALA A 53 19.91 -7.54 -0.28
C ALA A 53 20.79 -8.77 -0.62
N SER A 54 20.63 -9.91 0.06
CA SER A 54 21.50 -11.08 -0.09
C SER A 54 20.67 -12.36 -0.26
N ASP A 55 21.10 -13.21 -1.20
CA ASP A 55 20.66 -14.60 -1.36
C ASP A 55 21.12 -15.41 -0.14
N PHE A 56 20.51 -15.17 1.03
CA PHE A 56 20.74 -16.03 2.18
C PHE A 56 20.05 -17.37 1.94
N SER A 57 20.86 -18.36 1.62
CA SER A 57 20.56 -19.79 1.82
C SER A 57 20.46 -20.18 3.31
N LYS A 58 20.46 -19.21 4.24
CA LYS A 58 20.34 -19.42 5.68
C LYS A 58 19.00 -18.86 6.17
N ASN A 59 18.29 -19.68 6.96
CA ASN A 59 17.03 -19.31 7.64
C ASN A 59 17.18 -17.97 8.37
N VAL A 60 16.57 -16.90 7.84
CA VAL A 60 16.39 -15.66 8.61
C VAL A 60 15.45 -16.00 9.77
N PRO A 61 15.87 -15.80 11.02
CA PRO A 61 15.01 -16.15 12.16
C PRO A 61 13.76 -15.26 12.15
N GLY A 62 12.59 -15.90 12.26
CA GLY A 62 11.33 -15.17 12.40
C GLY A 62 11.33 -14.32 13.67
N MET A 63 10.86 -13.09 13.55
CA MET A 63 10.82 -12.07 14.61
C MET A 63 9.53 -12.10 15.44
N ASP A 64 8.47 -12.80 15.02
CA ASP A 64 7.24 -12.97 15.80
C ASP A 64 7.41 -14.05 16.87
N TRP A 65 7.84 -13.66 18.07
CA TRP A 65 7.90 -14.54 19.26
C TRP A 65 6.68 -14.43 20.17
N SER A 66 5.61 -13.76 19.70
CA SER A 66 4.40 -13.63 20.48
C SER A 66 3.64 -14.96 20.53
N LYS A 67 3.24 -15.40 21.73
CA LYS A 67 2.48 -16.66 21.87
C LYS A 67 1.07 -16.51 21.28
N ARG A 68 0.62 -17.51 20.53
CA ARG A 68 -0.80 -17.70 20.17
C ARG A 68 -1.30 -19.03 20.73
N PRO A 69 -2.53 -19.07 21.28
CA PRO A 69 -3.19 -20.34 21.59
C PRO A 69 -3.27 -21.22 20.33
N GLY A 70 -2.81 -22.46 20.41
CA GLY A 70 -2.92 -23.44 19.32
C GLY A 70 -1.83 -23.38 18.24
N VAL A 71 -0.81 -22.52 18.38
CA VAL A 71 0.38 -22.51 17.51
C VAL A 71 1.57 -23.05 18.30
N SER A 72 2.26 -24.07 17.78
CA SER A 72 3.45 -24.66 18.43
C SER A 72 4.49 -23.57 18.73
N GLU A 73 5.15 -23.66 19.89
CA GLU A 73 6.18 -22.70 20.28
C GLU A 73 7.27 -22.62 19.22
N ILE A 74 7.53 -21.41 18.75
CA ILE A 74 8.68 -21.13 17.90
C ILE A 74 9.91 -21.19 18.81
N SER A 75 10.64 -22.30 18.75
CA SER A 75 11.91 -22.48 19.46
C SER A 75 13.06 -21.94 18.61
N PHE A 76 13.34 -20.65 18.67
CA PHE A 76 14.59 -20.10 18.16
C PHE A 76 15.55 -19.77 19.31
N PRO A 77 16.80 -20.27 19.30
CA PRO A 77 17.81 -19.88 20.27
C PRO A 77 18.13 -18.39 20.11
N LEU A 78 17.99 -17.61 21.18
CA LEU A 78 18.30 -16.17 21.21
C LEU A 78 19.78 -15.86 20.91
N ASP A 79 20.67 -16.86 21.01
CA ASP A 79 22.10 -16.71 20.77
C ASP A 79 22.45 -16.49 19.28
N ASP A 80 21.59 -16.93 18.34
CA ASP A 80 21.81 -16.76 16.89
C ASP A 80 21.70 -15.29 16.43
N PHE A 81 21.10 -14.40 17.23
CA PHE A 81 21.00 -12.96 16.94
C PHE A 81 22.29 -12.20 17.23
N ARG A 82 23.21 -12.76 18.02
CA ARG A 82 24.43 -12.07 18.46
C ARG A 82 25.51 -12.00 17.38
N GLU A 83 25.44 -12.86 16.36
CA GLU A 83 26.47 -12.98 15.31
C GLU A 83 26.03 -12.41 13.95
N GLN A 84 24.77 -12.02 13.79
CA GLN A 84 24.31 -11.39 12.56
C GLN A 84 24.66 -9.91 12.57
N SER A 85 25.68 -9.54 11.78
CA SER A 85 25.84 -8.18 11.28
C SER A 85 24.47 -7.66 10.84
N LEU A 86 24.10 -6.44 11.24
CA LEU A 86 22.94 -5.72 10.69
C LEU A 86 23.23 -5.47 9.20
N LEU A 87 23.03 -6.53 8.40
CA LEU A 87 23.32 -6.59 6.98
C LEU A 87 22.57 -5.48 6.25
N GLU A 88 23.10 -5.09 5.10
CA GLU A 88 22.60 -4.02 4.23
C GLU A 88 21.12 -4.26 3.84
N SER A 89 20.22 -3.86 4.73
CA SER A 89 18.78 -3.87 4.49
C SER A 89 18.36 -2.57 3.82
N SER A 90 17.43 -2.70 2.89
CA SER A 90 16.82 -1.55 2.24
C SER A 90 15.67 -1.00 3.09
N ASN A 91 15.55 0.31 3.17
CA ASN A 91 14.41 0.94 3.85
C ASN A 91 13.14 0.74 3.01
N PHE A 92 12.12 0.14 3.63
CA PHE A 92 10.79 -0.06 3.04
C PHE A 92 9.71 0.51 3.98
N ILE A 93 8.58 0.90 3.39
CA ILE A 93 7.33 1.11 4.12
C ILE A 93 6.25 0.24 3.47
N VAL A 94 5.44 -0.42 4.28
CA VAL A 94 4.29 -1.18 3.83
C VAL A 94 3.02 -0.41 4.18
N VAL A 95 2.10 -0.27 3.23
CA VAL A 95 0.75 0.24 3.46
C VAL A 95 -0.23 -0.83 2.99
N HIS A 96 -1.27 -1.17 3.73
CA HIS A 96 -2.30 -2.08 3.22
C HIS A 96 -3.69 -1.46 3.11
N GLY A 97 -4.47 -1.92 2.15
CA GLY A 97 -5.91 -1.63 2.07
C GLY A 97 -6.69 -2.39 3.15
N ALA A 98 -7.91 -1.94 3.43
CA ALA A 98 -8.75 -2.58 4.44
C ALA A 98 -9.39 -3.90 3.97
N GLY A 99 -9.57 -4.10 2.66
CA GLY A 99 -10.13 -5.34 2.12
C GLY A 99 -11.49 -5.70 2.73
N SER A 100 -11.72 -6.98 3.01
CA SER A 100 -12.92 -7.46 3.69
C SER A 100 -13.00 -7.10 5.19
N PHE A 101 -11.96 -6.47 5.74
CA PHE A 101 -11.88 -5.99 7.14
C PHE A 101 -12.26 -4.50 7.29
N GLY A 102 -12.77 -3.85 6.25
CA GLY A 102 -13.26 -2.48 6.41
C GLY A 102 -14.41 -2.12 5.50
N HIS A 103 -14.42 -2.63 4.25
CA HIS A 103 -15.46 -2.25 3.30
C HIS A 103 -16.87 -2.65 3.77
N PHE A 104 -17.04 -3.84 4.36
CA PHE A 104 -18.34 -4.31 4.83
C PHE A 104 -18.90 -3.43 5.96
N GLN A 105 -18.07 -3.17 6.97
CA GLN A 105 -18.41 -2.39 8.15
C GLN A 105 -18.70 -0.94 7.76
N ALA A 106 -17.77 -0.29 7.06
CA ALA A 106 -17.83 1.14 6.72
C ALA A 106 -18.93 1.50 5.72
N SER A 107 -19.19 0.61 4.74
CA SER A 107 -20.26 0.82 3.75
C SER A 107 -21.63 0.68 4.39
N ARG A 108 -21.85 -0.39 5.18
CA ARG A 108 -23.14 -0.68 5.83
C ARG A 108 -23.57 0.43 6.80
N SER A 109 -22.62 1.05 7.48
CA SER A 109 -22.90 2.10 8.47
C SER A 109 -22.76 3.52 7.94
N GLY A 110 -22.27 3.71 6.71
CA GLY A 110 -22.09 5.02 6.10
C GLY A 110 -20.93 5.85 6.70
N VAL A 111 -19.86 5.24 7.22
CA VAL A 111 -18.73 5.96 7.85
C VAL A 111 -18.09 6.99 6.92
N HIS A 112 -17.98 6.66 5.63
CA HIS A 112 -17.47 7.56 4.59
C HIS A 112 -18.35 8.81 4.36
N LYS A 113 -19.61 8.79 4.79
CA LYS A 113 -20.55 9.91 4.67
C LYS A 113 -20.49 10.87 5.88
N GLY A 114 -19.78 10.49 6.94
CA GLY A 114 -19.70 11.29 8.17
C GLY A 114 -20.96 11.24 9.02
N GLY A 115 -21.12 12.21 9.92
CA GLY A 115 -22.23 12.27 10.88
C GLY A 115 -21.94 11.58 12.21
N LEU A 116 -20.66 11.45 12.58
CA LEU A 116 -20.21 10.71 13.78
C LEU A 116 -20.91 11.13 15.08
N GLN A 117 -21.25 12.40 15.22
CA GLN A 117 -21.91 12.95 16.41
C GLN A 117 -23.44 12.85 16.36
N LEU A 118 -24.03 12.78 15.16
CA LEU A 118 -25.47 12.89 14.93
C LEU A 118 -26.14 11.54 14.69
N ILE A 119 -25.40 10.55 14.18
CA ILE A 119 -25.93 9.29 13.68
C ILE A 119 -25.30 8.12 14.47
N PRO A 120 -26.02 7.49 15.42
CA PRO A 120 -25.47 6.42 16.25
C PRO A 120 -24.90 5.23 15.46
N ILE A 121 -25.54 4.85 14.34
CA ILE A 121 -25.06 3.75 13.49
C ILE A 121 -23.71 4.07 12.84
N VAL A 122 -23.42 5.34 12.51
CA VAL A 122 -22.12 5.76 11.98
C VAL A 122 -21.05 5.61 13.04
N LYS A 123 -21.34 5.99 14.30
CA LYS A 123 -20.40 5.81 15.42
C LYS A 123 -20.11 4.33 15.69
N ALA A 124 -21.12 3.48 15.74
CA ALA A 124 -20.94 2.03 15.88
C ALA A 124 -20.14 1.45 14.70
N GLY A 125 -20.42 1.92 13.49
CA GLY A 125 -19.70 1.55 12.27
C GLY A 125 -18.24 1.97 12.29
N PHE A 126 -17.93 3.18 12.77
CA PHE A 126 -16.56 3.68 12.93
C PHE A 126 -15.77 2.76 13.87
N VAL A 127 -16.35 2.41 15.02
CA VAL A 127 -15.75 1.47 15.98
C VAL A 127 -15.52 0.10 15.33
N ALA A 128 -16.54 -0.48 14.70
CA ALA A 128 -16.44 -1.80 14.07
C ALA A 128 -15.40 -1.82 12.93
N THR A 129 -15.37 -0.78 12.10
CA THR A 129 -14.39 -0.63 11.01
C THR A 129 -12.97 -0.60 11.58
N ARG A 130 -12.75 0.15 12.67
CA ARG A 130 -11.44 0.27 13.31
C ARG A 130 -10.96 -1.04 13.91
N ILE A 131 -11.80 -1.70 14.71
CA ILE A 131 -11.47 -3.00 15.30
C ILE A 131 -11.05 -3.99 14.21
N SER A 132 -11.81 -4.02 13.11
CA SER A 132 -11.58 -4.95 12.02
C SER A 132 -10.28 -4.64 11.27
N VAL A 133 -10.06 -3.39 10.84
CA VAL A 133 -8.85 -3.05 10.06
C VAL A 133 -7.56 -3.12 10.88
N THR A 134 -7.60 -2.80 12.17
CA THR A 134 -6.42 -2.96 13.05
C THR A 134 -6.14 -4.44 13.34
N SER A 135 -7.17 -5.29 13.35
CA SER A 135 -6.98 -6.75 13.40
C SER A 135 -6.27 -7.26 12.15
N LEU A 136 -6.67 -6.81 10.95
CA LEU A 136 -5.95 -7.12 9.71
C LEU A 136 -4.48 -6.63 9.76
N ASN A 137 -4.24 -5.42 10.27
CA ASN A 137 -2.90 -4.89 10.40
C ASN A 137 -2.01 -5.78 11.28
N LEU A 138 -2.53 -6.26 12.41
CA LEU A 138 -1.80 -7.18 13.28
C LEU A 138 -1.47 -8.50 12.57
N GLU A 139 -2.39 -9.08 11.79
CA GLU A 139 -2.12 -10.31 11.05
C GLU A 139 -1.04 -10.11 9.98
N ILE A 140 -1.09 -8.99 9.24
CA ILE A 140 -0.05 -8.66 8.25
C ILE A 140 1.30 -8.43 8.91
N VAL A 141 1.36 -7.64 9.99
CA VAL A 141 2.61 -7.41 10.75
C VAL A 141 3.20 -8.73 11.24
N ARG A 142 2.38 -9.66 11.73
CA ARG A 142 2.86 -10.98 12.15
C ARG A 142 3.37 -11.83 10.99
N ALA A 143 2.69 -11.82 9.84
CA ALA A 143 3.14 -12.55 8.67
C ALA A 143 4.51 -12.05 8.19
N LEU A 144 4.70 -10.72 8.12
CA LEU A 144 5.99 -10.12 7.77
C LEU A 144 7.08 -10.45 8.80
N ALA A 145 6.76 -10.34 10.09
CA ALA A 145 7.69 -10.67 11.16
C ALA A 145 8.15 -12.13 11.14
N ARG A 146 7.28 -13.08 10.79
CA ARG A 146 7.65 -14.50 10.64
C ARG A 146 8.67 -14.74 9.52
N GLU A 147 8.66 -13.91 8.49
CA GLU A 147 9.64 -13.91 7.40
C GLU A 147 10.91 -13.11 7.73
N GLY A 148 11.11 -12.76 9.00
CA GLY A 148 12.31 -12.06 9.48
C GLY A 148 12.30 -10.55 9.28
N ILE A 149 11.21 -9.98 8.78
CA ILE A 149 11.09 -8.52 8.58
C ILE A 149 10.84 -7.86 9.95
N PRO A 150 11.61 -6.83 10.35
CA PRO A 150 11.38 -6.09 11.60
C PRO A 150 10.18 -5.14 11.46
N SER A 151 8.99 -5.69 11.23
CA SER A 151 7.78 -4.95 10.90
C SER A 151 7.06 -4.41 12.15
N VAL A 152 6.63 -3.15 12.11
CA VAL A 152 5.88 -2.49 13.20
C VAL A 152 4.59 -1.85 12.68
N GLY A 153 3.46 -2.20 13.29
CA GLY A 153 2.15 -1.66 12.91
C GLY A 153 1.96 -0.22 13.38
N MET A 154 1.48 0.66 12.49
CA MET A 154 1.25 2.08 12.79
C MET A 154 -0.10 2.54 12.23
N SER A 155 -1.09 2.75 13.10
CA SER A 155 -2.44 3.19 12.70
C SER A 155 -2.45 4.71 12.44
N PRO A 156 -2.85 5.18 11.23
CA PRO A 156 -2.98 6.61 10.95
C PRO A 156 -3.84 7.35 11.96
N PHE A 157 -4.97 6.78 12.39
CA PHE A 157 -5.78 7.41 13.43
C PHE A 157 -5.03 7.53 14.76
N ALA A 158 -4.32 6.48 15.19
CA ALA A 158 -3.59 6.51 16.46
C ALA A 158 -2.43 7.51 16.41
N SER A 159 -1.86 7.72 15.22
CA SER A 159 -0.87 8.76 14.92
C SER A 159 -1.47 10.16 14.75
N GLY A 160 -2.76 10.36 15.01
CA GLY A 160 -3.41 11.67 14.97
C GLY A 160 -3.69 12.20 13.56
N TRP A 161 -3.64 11.35 12.53
CA TRP A 161 -3.95 11.79 11.17
C TRP A 161 -5.44 12.11 11.05
N SER A 162 -5.75 13.18 10.32
CA SER A 162 -7.11 13.72 10.20
C SER A 162 -7.40 14.22 8.80
N THR A 163 -8.68 14.33 8.49
CA THR A 163 -9.16 14.88 7.22
C THR A 163 -10.00 16.13 7.42
N CYS A 164 -10.21 16.88 6.35
CA CYS A 164 -11.17 17.97 6.27
C CYS A 164 -11.89 17.83 4.93
N GLN A 165 -13.22 17.67 4.96
CA GLN A 165 -14.02 17.43 3.76
C GLN A 165 -13.48 16.26 2.94
N ARG A 166 -13.08 15.17 3.63
CA ARG A 166 -12.52 13.94 3.05
C ARG A 166 -11.10 14.04 2.46
N ASN A 167 -10.49 15.22 2.48
CA ASN A 167 -9.10 15.41 2.06
C ASN A 167 -8.18 15.33 3.27
N LEU A 168 -6.97 14.79 3.09
CA LEU A 168 -5.98 14.73 4.16
C LEU A 168 -5.65 16.15 4.64
N ALA A 169 -5.83 16.41 5.94
CA ALA A 169 -5.68 17.74 6.53
C ALA A 169 -4.46 17.84 7.45
N SER A 170 -4.19 16.79 8.22
CA SER A 170 -2.99 16.69 9.06
C SER A 170 -2.51 15.25 9.10
N ALA A 171 -1.21 15.05 8.92
CA ALA A 171 -0.56 13.75 8.91
C ALA A 171 0.94 13.90 9.20
N ASP A 172 1.29 13.90 10.48
CA ASP A 172 2.68 13.87 10.93
C ASP A 172 3.29 12.48 10.69
N ILE A 173 4.48 12.44 10.09
CA ILE A 173 5.22 11.22 9.79
C ILE A 173 6.48 11.07 10.64
N SER A 174 6.69 11.92 11.66
CA SER A 174 7.86 11.88 12.56
C SER A 174 8.10 10.49 13.14
N GLN A 175 7.04 9.82 13.62
CA GLN A 175 7.11 8.47 14.16
C GLN A 175 7.48 7.43 13.09
N VAL A 176 6.99 7.59 11.86
CA VAL A 176 7.33 6.71 10.73
C VAL A 176 8.81 6.82 10.41
N ALA A 177 9.34 8.06 10.37
CA ALA A 177 10.75 8.30 10.12
C ALA A 177 11.65 7.77 11.25
N MET A 178 11.25 7.94 12.52
CA MET A 178 11.98 7.37 13.66
C MET A 178 12.01 5.84 13.62
N ALA A 179 10.90 5.19 13.23
CA ALA A 179 10.86 3.74 13.06
C ALA A 179 11.84 3.27 11.97
N ILE A 180 11.84 3.93 10.81
CA ILE A 180 12.78 3.64 9.71
C ILE A 180 14.23 3.84 10.16
N ASN A 181 14.53 4.96 10.81
CA ASN A 181 15.88 5.26 11.32
C ASN A 181 16.35 4.28 12.40
N SER A 182 15.42 3.60 13.06
CA SER A 182 15.68 2.53 14.04
C SER A 182 15.80 1.14 13.40
N GLY A 183 15.70 1.04 12.07
CA GLY A 183 15.81 -0.22 11.32
C GLY A 183 14.51 -1.03 11.24
N PHE A 184 13.36 -0.45 11.60
CA PHE A 184 12.07 -1.09 11.44
C PHE A 184 11.48 -0.84 10.04
N VAL A 185 10.56 -1.72 9.65
CA VAL A 185 9.68 -1.54 8.48
C VAL A 185 8.30 -1.12 8.97
N PRO A 186 7.91 0.16 8.84
CA PRO A 186 6.58 0.61 9.23
C PRO A 186 5.48 -0.04 8.37
N VAL A 187 4.40 -0.48 9.02
CA VAL A 187 3.23 -1.08 8.37
C VAL A 187 1.99 -0.24 8.71
N LEU A 188 1.61 0.64 7.78
CA LEU A 188 0.41 1.48 7.87
C LEU A 188 -0.76 0.82 7.15
N HIS A 189 -1.95 1.40 7.29
CA HIS A 189 -3.16 0.87 6.66
C HIS A 189 -4.19 1.95 6.35
N GLY A 190 -5.03 1.71 5.34
CA GLY A 190 -6.25 2.51 5.16
C GLY A 190 -7.08 2.47 6.44
N ASP A 191 -7.60 3.60 6.88
CA ASP A 191 -8.12 3.75 8.24
C ASP A 191 -9.40 4.59 8.27
N ALA A 192 -10.22 4.38 9.32
CA ALA A 192 -11.32 5.29 9.64
C ALA A 192 -10.78 6.41 10.54
N VAL A 193 -10.82 7.65 10.05
CA VAL A 193 -10.20 8.81 10.71
C VAL A 193 -11.22 9.88 11.04
N LEU A 194 -10.86 10.79 11.95
CA LEU A 194 -11.68 11.96 12.26
C LEU A 194 -11.60 12.97 11.12
N ASP A 195 -12.73 13.60 10.84
CA ASP A 195 -12.84 14.68 9.85
C ASP A 195 -13.33 15.96 10.53
N ASN A 196 -12.66 17.07 10.24
CA ASN A 196 -12.93 18.36 10.88
C ASN A 196 -14.31 18.95 10.55
N VAL A 197 -14.94 18.53 9.44
CA VAL A 197 -16.23 19.07 8.99
C VAL A 197 -17.33 18.01 9.09
N GLN A 198 -17.11 16.80 8.56
CA GLN A 198 -18.14 15.75 8.56
C GLN A 198 -18.02 14.78 9.76
N GLY A 199 -17.08 15.00 10.67
CA GLY A 199 -16.86 14.23 11.89
C GLY A 199 -15.99 12.99 11.71
N CYS A 200 -16.21 12.22 10.64
CA CYS A 200 -15.34 11.11 10.27
C CYS A 200 -15.38 10.81 8.77
N THR A 201 -14.37 10.10 8.28
CA THR A 201 -14.35 9.53 6.94
C THR A 201 -13.42 8.32 6.87
N ILE A 202 -13.28 7.74 5.68
CA ILE A 202 -12.27 6.74 5.36
C ILE A 202 -11.07 7.43 4.71
N LEU A 203 -9.89 7.26 5.29
CA LEU A 203 -8.62 7.60 4.68
C LEU A 203 -8.10 6.37 3.93
N SER A 204 -8.05 6.46 2.61
CA SER A 204 -7.62 5.32 1.78
C SER A 204 -6.11 5.09 1.89
N GLY A 205 -5.68 3.84 1.72
CA GLY A 205 -4.25 3.52 1.63
C GLY A 205 -3.57 4.15 0.41
N ASP A 206 -4.33 4.53 -0.64
CA ASP A 206 -3.77 5.19 -1.83
C ASP A 206 -3.36 6.65 -1.49
N VAL A 207 -4.19 7.35 -0.72
CA VAL A 207 -3.88 8.71 -0.23
C VAL A 207 -2.70 8.69 0.75
N ILE A 208 -2.60 7.65 1.58
CA ILE A 208 -1.49 7.47 2.54
C ILE A 208 -0.17 7.29 1.79
N ILE A 209 -0.12 6.41 0.79
CA ILE A 209 1.13 6.15 0.05
C ILE A 209 1.57 7.37 -0.76
N ARG A 210 0.65 8.13 -1.37
CA ARG A 210 0.98 9.42 -2.02
C ARG A 210 1.56 10.41 -1.02
N HIS A 211 0.92 10.59 0.15
CA HIS A 211 1.42 11.49 1.21
C HIS A 211 2.84 11.12 1.65
N LEU A 212 3.09 9.83 1.89
CA LEU A 212 4.41 9.35 2.28
C LEU A 212 5.44 9.53 1.15
N ALA A 213 5.07 9.28 -0.11
CA ALA A 213 5.95 9.45 -1.25
C ALA A 213 6.32 10.93 -1.48
N GLU A 214 5.40 11.85 -1.25
CA GLU A 214 5.65 13.29 -1.31
C GLU A 214 6.72 13.74 -0.32
N LEU A 215 6.67 13.22 0.91
CA LEU A 215 7.55 13.62 2.00
C LEU A 215 8.87 12.86 2.04
N LEU A 216 8.88 11.57 1.70
CA LEU A 216 10.04 10.68 1.87
C LEU A 216 10.77 10.34 0.56
N LYS A 217 10.19 10.67 -0.60
CA LYS A 217 10.80 10.51 -1.92
C LYS A 217 11.46 9.14 -2.13
N PRO A 218 10.72 8.02 -2.08
CA PRO A 218 11.29 6.71 -2.33
C PRO A 218 11.81 6.58 -3.76
N ASP A 219 12.74 5.63 -4.01
CA ASP A 219 13.22 5.35 -5.37
C ASP A 219 12.07 4.94 -6.31
N TYR A 220 11.10 4.17 -5.81
CA TYR A 220 9.89 3.77 -6.55
C TYR A 220 8.74 3.37 -5.61
N VAL A 221 7.53 3.28 -6.16
CA VAL A 221 6.32 2.85 -5.45
C VAL A 221 5.69 1.63 -6.12
N VAL A 222 5.24 0.66 -5.33
CA VAL A 222 4.58 -0.56 -5.84
C VAL A 222 3.17 -0.67 -5.30
N PHE A 223 2.17 -0.80 -6.17
CA PHE A 223 0.80 -1.18 -5.84
C PHE A 223 0.57 -2.64 -6.21
N LEU A 224 0.45 -3.49 -5.19
CA LEU A 224 0.11 -4.90 -5.35
C LEU A 224 -1.42 -5.06 -5.35
N THR A 225 -1.97 -5.62 -6.41
CA THR A 225 -3.42 -5.78 -6.59
C THR A 225 -3.79 -7.23 -6.95
N ASP A 226 -5.07 -7.53 -7.09
CA ASP A 226 -5.62 -8.85 -7.45
C ASP A 226 -5.67 -9.12 -8.98
N VAL A 227 -5.29 -8.13 -9.79
CA VAL A 227 -5.27 -8.15 -11.26
C VAL A 227 -3.87 -7.85 -11.80
N LEU A 228 -3.57 -8.17 -13.06
CA LEU A 228 -2.21 -7.98 -13.62
C LEU A 228 -1.73 -6.53 -13.59
N GLY A 229 -2.63 -5.57 -13.77
CA GLY A 229 -2.33 -4.14 -13.77
C GLY A 229 -3.59 -3.35 -14.11
N VAL A 230 -3.41 -2.20 -14.76
CA VAL A 230 -4.49 -1.38 -15.29
C VAL A 230 -4.92 -1.90 -16.66
N TYR A 231 -6.23 -2.04 -16.86
CA TYR A 231 -6.82 -2.41 -18.14
C TYR A 231 -7.62 -1.24 -18.71
N ASP A 232 -7.79 -1.21 -20.03
CA ASP A 232 -8.63 -0.22 -20.72
C ASP A 232 -10.13 -0.34 -20.36
N ARG A 233 -10.53 -1.53 -19.91
CA ARG A 233 -11.89 -1.91 -19.49
C ARG A 233 -11.81 -2.98 -18.39
N PRO A 234 -12.94 -3.47 -17.86
CA PRO A 234 -12.91 -4.46 -16.78
C PRO A 234 -12.12 -5.72 -17.20
N PRO A 235 -11.19 -6.23 -16.37
CA PRO A 235 -10.33 -7.37 -16.73
C PRO A 235 -11.09 -8.70 -16.89
N THR A 236 -12.38 -8.73 -16.50
CA THR A 236 -13.30 -9.83 -16.76
C THR A 236 -13.82 -9.87 -18.20
N ASP A 237 -13.67 -8.77 -18.95
CA ASP A 237 -13.99 -8.71 -20.37
C ASP A 237 -12.88 -9.41 -21.16
N PRO A 238 -13.19 -10.41 -22.01
CA PRO A 238 -12.19 -11.09 -22.85
C PRO A 238 -11.43 -10.17 -23.81
N ALA A 239 -11.99 -9.01 -24.15
CA ALA A 239 -11.35 -8.00 -25.00
C ALA A 239 -10.53 -6.98 -24.20
N ALA A 240 -10.41 -7.13 -22.88
CA ALA A 240 -9.64 -6.21 -22.04
C ALA A 240 -8.16 -6.27 -22.37
N VAL A 241 -7.57 -5.08 -22.54
CA VAL A 241 -6.16 -4.93 -22.89
C VAL A 241 -5.41 -4.34 -21.70
N LEU A 242 -4.35 -5.02 -21.29
CA LEU A 242 -3.46 -4.54 -20.24
C LEU A 242 -2.69 -3.31 -20.75
N LEU A 243 -2.84 -2.19 -20.04
CA LEU A 243 -2.10 -0.96 -20.26
C LEU A 243 -0.73 -1.14 -19.59
N ARG A 244 0.31 -1.39 -20.38
CA ARG A 244 1.65 -1.67 -19.86
C ARG A 244 2.39 -0.43 -19.42
N GLU A 245 2.12 0.70 -20.06
CA GLU A 245 2.82 1.96 -19.80
C GLU A 245 1.86 3.15 -19.87
N ILE A 246 1.86 3.95 -18.80
CA ILE A 246 1.12 5.20 -18.68
C ILE A 246 2.15 6.30 -18.39
N ALA A 247 2.11 7.38 -19.17
CA ALA A 247 2.93 8.56 -18.94
C ALA A 247 2.10 9.67 -18.32
N VAL A 248 2.69 10.44 -17.41
CA VAL A 248 2.08 11.56 -16.71
C VAL A 248 2.79 12.85 -17.09
N ASP A 249 2.07 13.89 -17.47
CA ASP A 249 2.64 15.19 -17.81
C ASP A 249 2.87 16.08 -16.57
N GLU A 250 3.46 17.26 -16.78
CA GLU A 250 3.72 18.23 -15.71
C GLU A 250 2.43 18.79 -15.08
N ASP A 251 1.31 18.74 -15.79
CA ASP A 251 0.00 19.15 -15.27
C ASP A 251 -0.63 18.04 -14.40
N GLY A 252 -0.17 16.80 -14.53
CA GLY A 252 -0.70 15.61 -13.87
C GLY A 252 -1.76 14.89 -14.68
N ASN A 253 -1.96 15.26 -15.95
CA ASN A 253 -2.75 14.45 -16.87
C ASN A 253 -1.93 13.23 -17.27
N TRP A 254 -2.62 12.13 -17.53
CA TRP A 254 -1.98 10.87 -17.90
C TRP A 254 -2.45 10.39 -19.26
N SER A 255 -1.56 9.72 -19.98
CA SER A 255 -1.79 9.17 -21.31
C SER A 255 -1.21 7.77 -21.43
N ILE A 256 -1.79 6.95 -22.30
CA ILE A 256 -1.37 5.56 -22.49
C ILE A 256 -0.26 5.55 -23.54
N VAL A 257 0.92 5.04 -23.17
CA VAL A 257 2.06 4.89 -24.08
C VAL A 257 2.07 3.51 -24.70
N LYS A 258 1.77 2.46 -23.91
CA LYS A 258 1.71 1.08 -24.38
C LYS A 258 0.45 0.37 -23.87
N PRO A 259 -0.38 -0.20 -24.76
CA PRO A 259 -0.28 -0.16 -26.23
C PRO A 259 -0.70 1.21 -26.81
N VAL A 260 -0.24 1.51 -28.03
CA VAL A 260 -0.72 2.70 -28.77
C VAL A 260 -2.17 2.45 -29.20
N LEU A 261 -3.12 3.01 -28.47
CA LEU A 261 -4.54 2.95 -28.81
C LEU A 261 -4.82 3.96 -29.93
N GLN A 262 -5.39 3.53 -31.06
CA GLN A 262 -5.62 4.37 -32.25
C GLN A 262 -6.66 5.50 -32.07
N ASN A 263 -7.19 5.73 -30.86
CA ASN A 263 -8.21 6.74 -30.57
C ASN A 263 -7.71 7.78 -29.54
N ASN A 264 -6.86 8.71 -29.99
CA ASN A 264 -6.31 9.84 -29.21
C ASN A 264 -7.33 10.95 -28.87
N SER A 265 -8.63 10.68 -28.79
CA SER A 265 -9.65 11.75 -28.66
C SER A 265 -10.94 11.39 -27.95
N LYS A 266 -11.05 10.17 -27.43
CA LYS A 266 -12.03 9.91 -26.38
C LYS A 266 -11.19 9.73 -25.14
N GLN A 267 -11.47 10.53 -24.10
CA GLN A 267 -11.26 10.07 -22.73
C GLN A 267 -11.52 8.57 -22.77
N VAL A 268 -10.54 7.75 -22.41
CA VAL A 268 -10.84 6.34 -22.16
C VAL A 268 -11.98 6.44 -21.16
N GLU A 269 -13.21 6.23 -21.65
CA GLU A 269 -14.29 5.81 -20.80
C GLU A 269 -13.73 4.49 -20.31
N ILE A 270 -12.96 4.56 -19.21
CA ILE A 270 -12.85 3.50 -18.24
C ILE A 270 -14.32 3.29 -17.95
N THR A 271 -14.95 2.45 -18.76
CA THR A 271 -16.38 2.19 -18.74
C THR A 271 -16.49 1.46 -17.44
N VAL A 272 -16.80 2.27 -16.43
CA VAL A 272 -16.82 1.94 -15.03
C VAL A 272 -17.63 0.67 -14.99
N ALA A 273 -16.94 -0.46 -14.79
CA ALA A 273 -17.63 -1.71 -14.64
C ALA A 273 -18.67 -1.44 -13.55
N ALA A 274 -19.93 -1.70 -13.85
CA ALA A 274 -20.97 -1.80 -12.83
C ALA A 274 -20.61 -2.85 -11.73
N HIS A 275 -19.47 -3.54 -11.88
CA HIS A 275 -18.84 -4.43 -10.92
C HIS A 275 -17.63 -3.87 -10.13
N ASP A 276 -17.06 -2.70 -10.47
CA ASP A 276 -16.15 -1.97 -9.58
C ASP A 276 -16.95 -0.92 -8.81
N THR A 277 -17.76 -1.40 -7.86
CA THR A 277 -18.61 -0.60 -6.97
C THR A 277 -17.83 0.32 -6.01
N THR A 278 -16.54 0.57 -6.26
CA THR A 278 -15.67 1.37 -5.37
C THR A 278 -14.92 2.52 -6.03
N GLY A 279 -14.90 2.64 -7.36
CA GLY A 279 -13.99 3.61 -8.02
C GLY A 279 -12.51 3.33 -7.71
N GLY A 280 -12.18 2.13 -7.22
CA GLY A 280 -10.91 1.83 -6.56
C GLY A 280 -9.72 1.78 -7.51
N MET A 281 -9.92 1.42 -8.79
CA MET A 281 -8.84 1.52 -9.78
C MET A 281 -8.62 2.95 -10.26
N VAL A 282 -9.69 3.72 -10.47
CA VAL A 282 -9.61 5.13 -10.90
C VAL A 282 -8.89 5.97 -9.85
N THR A 283 -9.28 5.88 -8.58
CA THR A 283 -8.60 6.61 -7.49
C THR A 283 -7.15 6.16 -7.37
N LYS A 284 -6.85 4.87 -7.53
CA LYS A 284 -5.47 4.36 -7.50
C LYS A 284 -4.61 4.94 -8.61
N ILE A 285 -5.13 5.01 -9.84
CA ILE A 285 -4.41 5.63 -10.96
C ILE A 285 -4.22 7.12 -10.71
N ALA A 286 -5.22 7.81 -10.19
CA ALA A 286 -5.11 9.24 -9.87
C ALA A 286 -4.02 9.52 -8.82
N GLU A 287 -4.01 8.78 -7.70
CA GLU A 287 -2.97 8.90 -6.67
C GLU A 287 -1.59 8.47 -7.21
N ALA A 288 -1.53 7.40 -8.01
CA ALA A 288 -0.30 6.96 -8.66
C ALA A 288 0.25 7.99 -9.66
N ALA A 289 -0.63 8.69 -10.40
CA ALA A 289 -0.23 9.75 -11.32
C ALA A 289 0.34 10.95 -10.56
N LEU A 290 -0.24 11.32 -9.42
CA LEU A 290 0.32 12.34 -8.54
C LEU A 290 1.70 11.97 -8.00
N ILE A 291 1.94 10.68 -7.70
CA ILE A 291 3.28 10.19 -7.31
C ILE A 291 4.24 10.26 -8.50
N ALA A 292 3.83 9.78 -9.67
CA ALA A 292 4.65 9.78 -10.89
C ALA A 292 5.06 11.19 -11.32
N LYS A 293 4.18 12.18 -11.16
CA LYS A 293 4.47 13.61 -11.38
C LYS A 293 5.63 14.13 -10.53
N LEU A 294 5.96 13.48 -9.41
CA LEU A 294 7.11 13.84 -8.57
C LEU A 294 8.43 13.25 -9.09
N GLY A 295 8.41 12.57 -10.25
CA GLY A 295 9.56 11.85 -10.80
C GLY A 295 9.80 10.48 -10.15
N ILE A 296 8.79 9.93 -9.45
CA ILE A 296 8.88 8.63 -8.78
C ILE A 296 8.15 7.58 -9.61
N ASP A 297 8.86 6.56 -10.06
CA ASP A 297 8.26 5.47 -10.83
C ASP A 297 7.24 4.70 -9.99
N VAL A 298 6.08 4.41 -10.59
CA VAL A 298 5.01 3.63 -9.94
C VAL A 298 4.71 2.36 -10.72
N TYR A 299 4.67 1.24 -10.02
CA TYR A 299 4.32 -0.07 -10.59
C TYR A 299 2.98 -0.55 -10.04
N ILE A 300 2.05 -0.94 -10.90
CA ILE A 300 0.80 -1.63 -10.53
C ILE A 300 0.87 -3.05 -11.06
N VAL A 301 0.87 -4.03 -10.16
CA VAL A 301 1.12 -5.45 -10.51
C VAL A 301 0.30 -6.40 -9.65
N LYS A 302 0.00 -7.59 -10.19
CA LYS A 302 -0.66 -8.65 -9.43
C LYS A 302 0.23 -9.17 -8.32
N ALA A 303 -0.31 -9.19 -7.10
CA ALA A 303 0.31 -9.80 -5.94
C ALA A 303 0.58 -11.30 -6.13
N ALA A 304 1.57 -11.82 -5.41
CA ALA A 304 1.92 -13.24 -5.38
C ALA A 304 2.25 -13.82 -6.77
N THR A 305 2.96 -13.04 -7.60
CA THR A 305 3.49 -13.46 -8.91
C THR A 305 4.97 -13.17 -9.01
N ASP A 306 5.67 -13.76 -9.97
CA ASP A 306 7.08 -13.41 -10.23
C ASP A 306 7.24 -11.93 -10.60
N HIS A 307 6.22 -11.35 -11.25
CA HIS A 307 6.19 -9.92 -11.58
C HIS A 307 6.08 -9.03 -10.32
N SER A 308 5.37 -9.45 -9.27
CA SER A 308 5.36 -8.68 -8.00
C SER A 308 6.74 -8.68 -7.35
N LEU A 309 7.48 -9.80 -7.37
CA LEU A 309 8.85 -9.83 -6.86
C LEU A 309 9.78 -8.91 -7.65
N ARG A 310 9.72 -8.96 -8.99
CA ARG A 310 10.49 -8.07 -9.87
C ARG A 310 10.20 -6.60 -9.60
N ALA A 311 8.94 -6.23 -9.35
CA ALA A 311 8.55 -4.88 -8.95
C ALA A 311 9.15 -4.48 -7.60
N LEU A 312 9.02 -5.36 -6.60
CA LEU A 312 9.54 -5.12 -5.24
C LEU A 312 11.05 -4.99 -5.19
N LYS A 313 11.77 -5.62 -6.12
CA LYS A 313 13.22 -5.47 -6.27
C LYS A 313 13.63 -4.21 -7.04
N GLY A 314 12.69 -3.53 -7.71
CA GLY A 314 12.97 -2.36 -8.55
C GLY A 314 13.69 -2.73 -9.85
N GLU A 315 13.43 -3.93 -10.40
CA GLU A 315 14.11 -4.42 -11.61
C GLU A 315 13.54 -3.80 -12.89
N ILE A 316 12.36 -3.18 -12.82
CA ILE A 316 11.68 -2.55 -13.95
C ILE A 316 12.23 -1.13 -14.17
N LYS A 317 13.37 -1.05 -14.87
CA LYS A 317 14.09 0.19 -15.15
C LYS A 317 13.43 0.99 -16.29
N THR A 318 14.23 1.79 -17.00
CA THR A 318 13.81 2.71 -18.06
C THR A 318 13.04 1.99 -19.17
N GLU A 319 13.49 0.82 -19.61
CA GLU A 319 12.80 -0.01 -20.59
C GLU A 319 11.96 -1.10 -19.92
N ILE A 320 10.70 -1.24 -20.36
CA ILE A 320 9.76 -2.25 -19.87
C ILE A 320 9.98 -3.54 -20.67
N PRO A 321 10.38 -4.66 -20.02
CA PRO A 321 10.58 -5.93 -20.71
C PRO A 321 9.32 -6.46 -21.39
N ASP A 322 9.47 -7.17 -22.52
CA ASP A 322 8.31 -7.73 -23.26
C ASP A 322 7.55 -8.80 -22.45
N ASP A 323 8.25 -9.52 -21.59
CA ASP A 323 7.70 -10.54 -20.70
C ASP A 323 7.04 -9.95 -19.44
N TRP A 324 7.14 -8.64 -19.20
CA TRP A 324 6.56 -7.98 -18.05
C TRP A 324 5.02 -7.94 -18.13
N LEU A 325 4.37 -8.39 -17.06
CA LEU A 325 2.93 -8.27 -16.86
C LEU A 325 2.64 -7.35 -15.66
N GLY A 326 2.44 -6.08 -15.98
CA GLY A 326 2.06 -5.03 -15.04
C GLY A 326 1.92 -3.71 -15.76
N THR A 327 1.49 -2.69 -15.03
CA THR A 327 1.43 -1.31 -15.52
C THR A 327 2.52 -0.49 -14.86
N VAL A 328 3.31 0.19 -15.68
CA VAL A 328 4.31 1.17 -15.23
C VAL A 328 3.75 2.56 -15.47
N ILE A 329 3.77 3.40 -14.44
CA ILE A 329 3.33 4.81 -14.50
C ILE A 329 4.55 5.69 -14.20
N LYS A 330 4.90 6.56 -15.16
CA LYS A 330 6.12 7.38 -15.12
C LYS A 330 5.82 8.83 -15.50
N SER A 331 6.67 9.76 -15.04
CA SER A 331 6.68 11.11 -15.59
C SER A 331 7.11 11.05 -17.06
N SER A 332 6.45 11.85 -17.89
CA SER A 332 6.90 12.09 -19.27
C SER A 332 8.25 12.81 -19.22
N PRO A 333 9.23 12.43 -20.05
CA PRO A 333 10.42 13.25 -20.24
C PRO A 333 10.01 14.59 -20.86
N SER A 334 10.52 15.68 -20.30
CA SER A 334 10.37 17.04 -20.84
C SER A 334 11.17 17.27 -22.11
#